data_AF-A0A1S3AQ46-F1
#
_entry.id   AF-A0A1S3AQ46-F1
#
_cell.length_a   1.000
_cell.length_b   1.000
_cell.length_c   1.000
_cell.angle_alpha   90.00
_cell.angle_beta   90.00
_cell.angle_gamma   90.00
#
_symmetry.space_group_name_H-M   'P 1'
#
loop_
_entity.id
_entity.type
_entity.pdbx_description
1 polymer ?
#
loop_
_entity_poly.entity_id
_entity_poly.type
_entity_poly.pdbx_seq_one_letter_code
_entity_poly.pdbx_strand_id
1 'polypeptide(L)'
;MSEDYIWLEGVPLSRKYLTSKYQTGEWRNFMFKEDDILTVSYPKSGTHWMIEILSLIQNKGDPKWVQSVPIWDRSPWLEARRLYEALEAKEGPRLITSHLPIQLLPKSLFTSKAKIIHLIRDPRDVLVSGYFFSKICFYFHQSASLQAHFECFMQGNGISGDWRNHLTVAQAEAFDRAFQEKMVDLPPELFPWE
;
A
#
# COMPACT_ATOMS: atom_id res chain seq x y z
N MET A 1 -1.54 24.20 3.35
CA MET A 1 -1.35 22.73 3.27
C MET A 1 0.10 22.39 2.92
N SER A 2 1.11 22.70 3.77
CA SER A 2 2.52 22.54 3.37
C SER A 2 3.50 21.96 4.40
N GLU A 3 3.25 21.97 5.72
CA GLU A 3 4.25 21.47 6.69
C GLU A 3 4.15 19.97 6.98
N ASP A 4 2.95 19.40 6.94
CA ASP A 4 2.70 17.99 7.30
C ASP A 4 3.09 16.98 6.21
N TYR A 5 3.36 17.43 4.98
CA TYR A 5 3.66 16.57 3.84
C TYR A 5 5.03 16.85 3.24
N ILE A 6 5.62 15.83 2.63
CA ILE A 6 6.82 15.93 1.80
C ILE A 6 6.43 15.48 0.39
N TRP A 7 6.88 16.25 -0.59
CA TRP A 7 6.69 15.91 -2.00
C TRP A 7 7.96 15.20 -2.50
N LEU A 8 7.84 13.92 -2.82
CA LEU A 8 8.92 13.12 -3.41
C LEU A 8 8.50 12.67 -4.80
N GLU A 9 9.24 13.10 -5.82
CA GLU A 9 8.99 12.76 -7.23
C GLU A 9 7.52 12.97 -7.63
N GLY A 10 6.90 14.05 -7.15
CA GLY A 10 5.50 14.40 -7.42
C GLY A 10 4.45 13.72 -6.53
N VAL A 11 4.86 12.90 -5.56
CA VAL A 11 3.95 12.18 -4.66
C VAL A 11 3.92 12.84 -3.28
N PRO A 12 2.74 13.23 -2.74
CA PRO A 12 2.62 13.75 -1.39
C PRO A 12 2.63 12.61 -0.37
N LEU A 13 3.58 12.65 0.57
CA LEU A 13 3.71 11.67 1.65
C LEU A 13 3.67 12.34 3.02
N SER A 14 2.94 11.75 3.98
CA SER A 14 2.83 12.29 5.35
C SER A 14 4.18 12.24 6.06
N ARG A 15 4.70 13.42 6.46
CA ARG A 15 5.96 13.56 7.20
C ARG A 15 5.93 12.85 8.55
N LYS A 16 4.75 12.73 9.17
CA LYS A 16 4.56 12.08 10.48
C LYS A 16 4.78 10.56 10.40
N TYR A 17 4.48 9.97 9.25
CA TYR A 17 4.57 8.54 9.00
C TYR A 17 5.91 8.13 8.38
N LEU A 18 6.41 8.95 7.46
CA LEU A 18 7.56 8.65 6.63
C LEU A 18 8.88 8.62 7.43
N THR A 19 9.68 7.58 7.22
CA THR A 19 11.07 7.52 7.70
C THR A 19 11.92 8.64 7.12
N SER A 20 12.88 9.16 7.90
CA SER A 20 13.81 10.21 7.46
C SER A 20 14.67 9.75 6.26
N LYS A 21 14.83 8.44 6.05
CA LYS A 21 15.53 7.86 4.89
C LYS A 21 14.93 8.29 3.55
N TYR A 22 13.62 8.58 3.50
CA TYR A 22 12.98 9.11 2.30
C TYR A 22 13.29 10.59 2.05
N GLN A 23 13.58 11.36 3.10
CA GLN A 23 14.02 12.75 2.98
C GLN A 23 15.48 12.85 2.55
N THR A 24 16.34 11.96 3.04
CA THR A 24 17.78 11.93 2.70
C THR A 24 18.07 11.23 1.37
N GLY A 25 17.09 10.49 0.82
CA GLY A 25 17.26 9.68 -0.39
C GLY A 25 17.90 8.32 -0.14
N GLU A 26 18.29 8.02 1.10
CA GLU A 26 18.91 6.75 1.51
C GLU A 26 17.97 5.54 1.40
N TRP A 27 16.65 5.75 1.31
CA TRP A 27 15.68 4.69 1.04
C TRP A 27 16.02 3.87 -0.22
N ARG A 28 16.71 4.47 -1.18
CA ARG A 28 17.18 3.81 -2.41
C ARG A 28 18.20 2.70 -2.14
N ASN A 29 18.84 2.71 -0.97
CA ASN A 29 19.84 1.74 -0.56
C ASN A 29 19.23 0.51 0.14
N PHE A 30 17.92 0.50 0.39
CA PHE A 30 17.26 -0.69 0.94
C PHE A 30 17.50 -1.89 0.01
N MET A 31 17.90 -3.02 0.60
CA MET A 31 18.21 -4.23 -0.15
C MET A 31 17.10 -5.26 0.04
N PHE A 32 16.39 -5.56 -1.05
CA PHE A 32 15.50 -6.72 -1.11
C PHE A 32 16.34 -8.02 -1.18
N LYS A 33 15.88 -9.03 -0.45
CA LYS A 33 16.41 -10.40 -0.44
C LYS A 33 15.61 -11.26 -1.41
N GLU A 34 16.21 -12.35 -1.86
CA GLU A 34 15.61 -13.26 -2.86
C GLU A 34 14.31 -13.92 -2.38
N ASP A 35 14.15 -14.06 -1.06
CA ASP A 35 13.01 -14.69 -0.39
C ASP A 35 11.98 -13.70 0.16
N ASP A 36 12.17 -12.40 -0.08
CA ASP A 36 11.20 -11.38 0.33
C ASP A 36 9.89 -11.49 -0.47
N ILE A 37 8.79 -11.17 0.22
CA ILE A 37 7.48 -10.98 -0.38
C ILE A 37 7.01 -9.57 -0.06
N LEU A 38 6.90 -8.73 -1.09
CA LEU A 38 6.41 -7.37 -0.99
C LEU A 38 4.92 -7.32 -1.36
N THR A 39 4.09 -6.94 -0.39
CA THR A 39 2.69 -6.58 -0.63
C THR A 39 2.60 -5.08 -0.93
N VAL A 40 2.15 -4.73 -2.14
CA VAL A 40 1.96 -3.34 -2.59
C VAL A 40 0.48 -3.08 -2.76
N SER A 41 -0.03 -1.98 -2.23
CA SER A 41 -1.45 -1.63 -2.37
C SER A 41 -1.67 -0.15 -2.13
N TYR A 42 -2.63 0.46 -2.81
CA TYR A 42 -3.07 1.79 -2.41
C TYR A 42 -3.73 1.69 -1.01
N PRO A 43 -3.54 2.65 -0.09
CA PRO A 43 -4.17 2.62 1.23
C PRO A 43 -5.67 2.31 1.13
N LYS A 44 -6.19 1.49 2.05
CA LYS A 44 -7.61 1.07 2.11
C LYS A 44 -8.06 0.03 1.08
N SER A 45 -7.13 -0.52 0.28
CA SER A 45 -7.43 -1.55 -0.70
C SER A 45 -7.51 -2.98 -0.14
N GLY A 46 -7.44 -3.16 1.19
CA GLY A 46 -7.52 -4.49 1.82
C GLY A 46 -6.18 -5.07 2.28
N THR A 47 -5.16 -4.24 2.45
CA THR A 47 -3.79 -4.62 2.84
C THR A 47 -3.75 -5.53 4.07
N HIS A 48 -4.54 -5.21 5.11
CA HIS A 48 -4.56 -6.03 6.33
C HIS A 48 -5.04 -7.46 6.07
N TRP A 49 -6.01 -7.64 5.17
CA TRP A 49 -6.50 -8.96 4.81
C TRP A 49 -5.43 -9.79 4.10
N MET A 50 -4.70 -9.17 3.17
CA MET A 50 -3.59 -9.81 2.47
C MET A 50 -2.46 -10.20 3.44
N ILE A 51 -2.08 -9.30 4.36
CA ILE A 51 -1.06 -9.61 5.38
C ILE A 51 -1.48 -10.82 6.23
N GLU A 52 -2.76 -10.91 6.61
CA GLU A 52 -3.28 -12.03 7.39
C GLU A 52 -3.17 -13.37 6.64
N ILE A 53 -3.61 -13.39 5.38
CA ILE A 53 -3.53 -14.57 4.52
C ILE A 53 -2.08 -15.02 4.35
N LEU A 54 -1.19 -14.09 4.01
CA LEU A 54 0.23 -14.41 3.81
C LEU A 54 0.90 -14.89 5.10
N SER A 55 0.52 -14.32 6.23
CA SER A 55 1.04 -14.72 7.54
C SER A 55 0.64 -16.16 7.89
N LEU A 56 -0.61 -16.54 7.60
CA LEU A 56 -1.09 -17.91 7.79
C LEU A 56 -0.42 -18.87 6.81
N ILE A 57 -0.26 -18.49 5.53
CA ILE A 57 0.46 -19.30 4.53
C ILE A 57 1.91 -19.57 5.00
N GLN A 58 2.62 -18.54 5.43
CA GLN A 58 4.00 -18.66 5.91
C GLN A 58 4.11 -19.60 7.13
N ASN A 59 3.09 -19.60 8.00
CA ASN A 59 3.04 -20.46 9.19
C ASN A 59 2.24 -21.75 8.98
N LYS A 60 2.01 -22.16 7.72
CA LYS A 60 1.32 -23.41 7.36
C LYS A 60 -0.06 -23.56 8.03
N GLY A 61 -0.76 -22.45 8.22
CA GLY A 61 -2.08 -22.37 8.83
C GLY A 61 -2.10 -22.26 10.36
N ASP A 62 -0.95 -22.27 11.06
CA ASP A 62 -0.93 -22.06 12.52
C ASP A 62 -1.28 -20.60 12.86
N PRO A 63 -2.38 -20.33 13.58
CA PRO A 63 -2.83 -18.98 13.86
C PRO A 63 -2.08 -18.30 15.03
N LYS A 64 -1.24 -19.03 15.79
CA LYS A 64 -0.59 -18.47 16.99
C LYS A 64 0.16 -17.18 16.71
N TRP A 65 0.87 -17.11 15.58
CA TRP A 65 1.64 -15.92 15.21
C TRP A 65 0.74 -14.73 14.90
N VAL A 66 -0.33 -14.91 14.13
CA VAL A 66 -1.24 -13.82 13.78
C VAL A 66 -2.06 -13.32 14.96
N GLN A 67 -2.34 -14.19 15.94
CA GLN A 67 -3.07 -13.84 17.17
C GLN A 67 -2.18 -13.19 18.25
N SER A 68 -0.86 -13.36 18.18
CA SER A 68 0.06 -12.86 19.22
C SER A 68 0.93 -11.69 18.76
N VAL A 69 1.19 -11.56 17.45
CA VAL A 69 2.08 -10.54 16.91
C VAL A 69 1.28 -9.49 16.13
N PRO A 70 1.44 -8.19 16.45
CA PRO A 70 0.78 -7.12 15.72
C PRO A 70 1.09 -7.14 14.22
N ILE A 71 0.13 -6.68 13.42
CA ILE A 71 0.19 -6.77 11.96
C ILE A 71 1.41 -6.04 11.36
N TRP A 72 1.80 -4.91 11.95
CA TRP A 72 2.95 -4.12 11.51
C TRP A 72 4.30 -4.75 11.84
N ASP A 73 4.37 -5.69 12.78
CA ASP A 73 5.60 -6.46 13.06
C ASP A 73 5.69 -7.71 12.19
N ARG A 74 4.53 -8.26 11.80
CA ARG A 74 4.43 -9.39 10.86
C ARG A 74 4.84 -8.98 9.45
N SER A 75 4.26 -7.89 8.94
CA SER A 75 4.56 -7.32 7.61
C SER A 75 4.79 -5.81 7.70
N PRO A 76 6.00 -5.37 8.08
CA PRO A 76 6.29 -3.97 8.29
C PRO A 76 6.20 -3.13 7.02
N TRP A 77 5.72 -1.90 7.16
CA TRP A 77 5.69 -0.95 6.05
C TRP A 77 7.07 -0.36 5.79
N LEU A 78 7.53 -0.51 4.55
CA LEU A 78 8.86 -0.07 4.10
C LEU A 78 9.07 1.43 4.32
N GLU A 79 8.05 2.25 4.17
CA GLU A 79 8.15 3.70 4.31
C GLU A 79 7.98 4.21 5.75
N ALA A 80 7.59 3.34 6.69
CA ALA A 80 7.21 3.76 8.03
C ALA A 80 8.43 3.99 8.94
N ARG A 81 8.50 5.20 9.53
CA ARG A 81 9.58 5.64 10.42
C ARG A 81 9.94 4.66 11.53
N ARG A 82 8.93 4.08 12.18
CA ARG A 82 9.11 3.21 13.35
C ARG A 82 9.51 1.78 13.00
N LEU A 83 9.42 1.40 11.73
CA LEU A 83 9.50 0.01 11.29
C LEU A 83 10.71 -0.26 10.40
N TYR A 84 11.27 0.78 9.78
CA TYR A 84 12.36 0.67 8.80
C TYR A 84 13.58 -0.09 9.35
N GLU A 85 14.10 0.31 10.50
CA GLU A 85 15.29 -0.30 11.11
C GLU A 85 15.04 -1.76 11.51
N ALA A 86 13.87 -2.05 12.07
CA ALA A 86 13.47 -3.41 12.42
C ALA A 86 13.33 -4.31 11.19
N LEU A 87 12.87 -3.75 10.06
CA LEU A 87 12.77 -4.47 8.79
C LEU A 87 14.16 -4.76 8.18
N GLU A 88 15.10 -3.84 8.30
CA GLU A 88 16.49 -4.05 7.85
C GLU A 88 17.20 -5.11 8.69
N ALA A 89 17.00 -5.09 10.01
CA ALA A 89 17.62 -6.05 10.93
C ALA A 89 16.96 -7.44 10.90
N LYS A 90 15.84 -7.63 10.21
CA LYS A 90 15.09 -8.90 10.20
C LYS A 90 15.82 -9.95 9.36
N GLU A 91 16.14 -11.07 10.00
CA GLU A 91 16.73 -12.25 9.37
C GLU A 91 15.68 -13.16 8.72
N GLY A 92 16.10 -13.89 7.69
CA GLY A 92 15.25 -14.83 6.94
C GLY A 92 14.19 -14.16 6.04
N PRO A 93 13.16 -14.93 5.60
CA PRO A 93 12.14 -14.45 4.68
C PRO A 93 11.28 -13.35 5.31
N ARG A 94 11.18 -12.20 4.63
CA ARG A 94 10.41 -11.05 5.13
C ARG A 94 9.11 -10.91 4.35
N LEU A 95 7.99 -10.82 5.07
CA LEU A 95 6.79 -10.16 4.56
C LEU A 95 7.00 -8.65 4.72
N ILE A 96 6.87 -7.92 3.63
CA ILE A 96 7.08 -6.48 3.57
C ILE A 96 5.80 -5.86 2.99
N THR A 97 5.40 -4.71 3.50
CA THR A 97 4.26 -3.96 2.99
C THR A 97 4.72 -2.61 2.44
N SER A 98 4.08 -2.09 1.40
CA SER A 98 4.23 -0.69 1.01
C SER A 98 2.97 -0.12 0.37
N HIS A 99 2.74 1.18 0.59
CA HIS A 99 1.75 1.99 -0.09
C HIS A 99 2.36 2.94 -1.12
N LEU A 100 3.65 2.78 -1.41
CA LEU A 100 4.36 3.65 -2.32
C LEU A 100 4.13 3.25 -3.78
N PRO A 101 4.01 4.23 -4.68
CA PRO A 101 4.00 3.96 -6.10
C PRO A 101 5.40 3.51 -6.56
N ILE A 102 5.44 2.83 -7.70
CA ILE A 102 6.60 2.08 -8.18
C ILE A 102 7.90 2.89 -8.27
N GLN A 103 7.81 4.19 -8.62
CA GLN A 103 8.97 5.08 -8.72
C GLN A 103 9.66 5.36 -7.38
N LEU A 104 8.93 5.20 -6.27
CA LEU A 104 9.45 5.39 -4.92
C LEU A 104 9.87 4.07 -4.24
N LEU A 105 9.83 2.94 -4.96
CA LEU A 105 10.32 1.66 -4.44
C LEU A 105 11.82 1.47 -4.72
N PRO A 106 12.59 0.89 -3.78
CA PRO A 106 14.04 0.71 -3.92
C PRO A 106 14.40 -0.06 -5.20
N LYS A 107 15.43 0.40 -5.92
CA LYS A 107 15.81 -0.21 -7.22
C LYS A 107 16.23 -1.67 -7.10
N SER A 108 16.73 -2.08 -5.94
CA SER A 108 17.12 -3.48 -5.65
C SER A 108 15.96 -4.45 -5.84
N LEU A 109 14.70 -3.98 -5.73
CA LEU A 109 13.51 -4.77 -6.02
C LEU A 109 13.56 -5.34 -7.45
N PHE A 110 13.94 -4.53 -8.43
CA PHE A 110 13.93 -4.90 -9.85
C PHE A 110 15.11 -5.78 -10.26
N THR A 111 16.12 -5.92 -9.42
CA THR A 111 17.29 -6.76 -9.66
C THR A 111 17.30 -8.04 -8.80
N SER A 112 16.44 -8.11 -7.79
CA SER A 112 16.25 -9.29 -6.94
C SER A 112 15.19 -10.24 -7.53
N LYS A 113 15.01 -11.42 -6.92
CA LYS A 113 13.88 -12.34 -7.18
C LYS A 113 12.78 -12.25 -6.12
N ALA A 114 12.75 -11.15 -5.35
CA ALA A 114 11.67 -10.87 -4.42
C ALA A 114 10.31 -10.93 -5.16
N LYS A 115 9.30 -11.50 -4.51
CA LYS A 115 7.96 -11.62 -5.09
C LYS A 115 7.15 -10.39 -4.74
N ILE A 116 6.32 -9.93 -5.68
CA ILE A 116 5.44 -8.79 -5.48
C ILE A 116 3.99 -9.26 -5.57
N ILE A 117 3.18 -8.91 -4.58
CA ILE A 117 1.73 -9.07 -4.59
C ILE A 117 1.12 -7.68 -4.61
N HIS A 118 0.54 -7.29 -5.73
CA HIS A 118 -0.13 -6.02 -5.88
C HIS A 118 -1.63 -6.19 -5.66
N LEU A 119 -2.18 -5.57 -4.63
CA LEU A 119 -3.61 -5.53 -4.36
C LEU A 119 -4.23 -4.21 -4.82
N ILE A 120 -5.23 -4.32 -5.69
CA ILE A 120 -6.02 -3.22 -6.23
C ILE A 120 -7.45 -3.38 -5.75
N ARG A 121 -8.12 -2.26 -5.44
CA ARG A 121 -9.53 -2.22 -5.06
C ARG A 121 -10.21 -1.07 -5.81
N ASP A 122 -11.49 -1.24 -6.07
CA ASP A 122 -12.35 -0.20 -6.63
C ASP A 122 -12.11 1.17 -5.96
N PRO A 123 -11.81 2.22 -6.74
CA PRO A 123 -11.47 3.53 -6.19
C PRO A 123 -12.62 4.17 -5.42
N ARG A 124 -13.88 3.85 -5.74
CA ARG A 124 -15.08 4.37 -5.07
C ARG A 124 -15.12 3.88 -3.63
N ASP A 125 -14.88 2.59 -3.43
CA ASP A 125 -14.78 1.96 -2.11
C ASP A 125 -13.57 2.47 -1.32
N VAL A 126 -12.42 2.59 -1.99
CA VAL A 126 -11.18 3.12 -1.41
C VAL A 126 -11.42 4.52 -0.86
N LEU A 127 -12.10 5.38 -1.63
CA LEU A 127 -12.43 6.75 -1.26
C LEU A 127 -13.30 6.81 -0.02
N VAL A 128 -14.41 6.07 0.00
CA VAL A 128 -15.32 6.04 1.17
C VAL A 128 -14.60 5.51 2.41
N SER A 129 -13.84 4.42 2.26
CA SER A 129 -13.05 3.85 3.37
C SER A 129 -11.97 4.81 3.87
N GLY A 130 -11.32 5.54 2.95
CA GLY A 130 -10.30 6.55 3.23
C GLY A 130 -10.85 7.73 4.02
N TYR A 131 -12.02 8.23 3.64
CA TYR A 131 -12.69 9.32 4.34
C TYR A 131 -12.92 8.97 5.82
N PHE A 132 -13.61 7.87 6.12
CA PHE A 132 -13.89 7.49 7.50
C PHE A 132 -12.62 7.15 8.29
N PHE A 133 -11.64 6.52 7.64
CA PHE A 133 -10.37 6.21 8.28
C PHE A 133 -9.58 7.47 8.67
N SER A 134 -9.60 8.52 7.83
CA SER A 134 -8.92 9.78 8.15
C SER A 134 -9.43 10.42 9.43
N LYS A 135 -10.71 10.25 9.77
CA LYS A 135 -11.33 10.80 10.99
C LYS A 135 -10.76 10.20 12.27
N ILE A 136 -10.22 8.98 12.20
CA ILE A 136 -9.67 8.25 13.36
C ILE A 136 -8.14 8.10 13.32
N CYS A 137 -7.49 8.38 12.18
CA CYS A 137 -6.06 8.23 12.00
C CYS A 137 -5.33 9.59 11.97
N PHE A 138 -4.61 9.91 13.05
CA PHE A 138 -3.96 11.22 13.25
C PHE A 138 -2.74 11.49 12.35
N TYR A 139 -2.35 10.51 11.51
CA TYR A 139 -1.25 10.68 10.55
C TYR A 139 -1.68 11.40 9.27
N PHE A 140 -2.98 11.52 9.02
CA PHE A 140 -3.53 12.05 7.78
C PHE A 140 -4.36 13.30 8.02
N HIS A 141 -4.38 14.17 7.02
CA HIS A 141 -5.24 15.34 7.04
C HIS A 141 -6.72 14.90 7.03
N GLN A 142 -7.52 15.52 7.89
CA GLN A 142 -8.95 15.25 7.97
C GLN A 142 -9.71 16.23 7.09
N SER A 143 -10.30 15.73 6.00
CA SER A 143 -11.20 16.54 5.17
C SER A 143 -12.43 16.97 5.98
N ALA A 144 -12.93 18.19 5.74
CA ALA A 144 -14.10 18.72 6.46
C ALA A 144 -15.38 17.90 6.19
N SER A 145 -15.57 17.43 4.96
CA SER A 145 -16.72 16.64 4.50
C SER A 145 -16.30 15.54 3.54
N LEU A 146 -17.21 14.61 3.23
CA LEU A 146 -17.00 13.59 2.21
C LEU A 146 -16.79 14.22 0.83
N GLN A 147 -17.53 15.29 0.50
CA GLN A 147 -17.37 16.03 -0.76
C GLN A 147 -15.95 16.62 -0.89
N ALA A 148 -15.44 17.25 0.16
CA ALA A 148 -14.07 17.78 0.15
C ALA A 148 -13.02 16.65 0.05
N HIS A 149 -13.29 15.48 0.64
CA HIS A 149 -12.44 14.30 0.50
C HIS A 149 -12.45 13.77 -0.94
N PHE A 150 -13.63 13.72 -1.56
CA PHE A 150 -13.80 13.32 -2.95
C PHE A 150 -13.01 14.22 -3.89
N GLU A 151 -13.15 15.53 -3.77
CA GLU A 151 -12.41 16.50 -4.58
C GLU A 151 -10.89 16.34 -4.42
N CYS A 152 -10.43 16.19 -3.17
CA CYS A 152 -9.02 15.94 -2.87
C CYS A 152 -8.50 14.64 -3.52
N PHE A 153 -9.28 13.56 -3.42
CA PHE A 153 -8.96 12.27 -4.03
C PHE A 153 -8.87 12.36 -5.56
N MET A 154 -9.84 13.02 -6.20
CA MET A 154 -9.89 13.17 -7.67
C MET A 154 -8.76 14.05 -8.23
N GLN A 155 -8.28 15.01 -7.43
CA GLN A 155 -7.11 15.85 -7.75
C GLN A 155 -5.78 15.12 -7.54
N GLY A 156 -5.79 13.86 -7.11
CA GLY A 156 -4.58 13.09 -6.85
C GLY A 156 -3.89 13.43 -5.52
N ASN A 157 -4.56 14.16 -4.63
CA ASN A 157 -4.06 14.56 -3.32
C ASN A 157 -4.48 13.57 -2.21
N GLY A 158 -4.67 12.30 -2.57
CA GLY A 158 -5.02 11.23 -1.63
C GLY A 158 -3.89 10.87 -0.66
N ILE A 159 -4.15 9.87 0.19
CA ILE A 159 -3.25 9.48 1.31
C ILE A 159 -1.80 9.21 0.87
N SER A 160 -1.65 8.54 -0.26
CA SER A 160 -0.35 8.25 -0.89
C SER A 160 -0.31 8.79 -2.32
N GLY A 161 -0.89 9.98 -2.54
CA GLY A 161 -1.06 10.58 -3.86
C GLY A 161 -2.24 10.00 -4.64
N ASP A 162 -2.13 10.09 -5.96
CA ASP A 162 -3.18 9.69 -6.90
C ASP A 162 -3.28 8.16 -7.00
N TRP A 163 -4.46 7.62 -6.72
CA TRP A 163 -4.76 6.19 -6.87
C TRP A 163 -4.46 5.68 -8.28
N ARG A 164 -4.71 6.50 -9.31
CA ARG A 164 -4.47 6.13 -10.71
C ARG A 164 -3.00 5.91 -11.02
N ASN A 165 -2.10 6.54 -10.26
CA ASN A 165 -0.65 6.43 -10.46
C ASN A 165 -0.04 5.23 -9.72
N HIS A 166 -0.86 4.42 -9.03
CA HIS A 166 -0.39 3.21 -8.37
C HIS A 166 -0.12 2.08 -9.38
N LEU A 167 -0.77 2.12 -10.55
CA LEU A 167 -0.46 1.28 -11.71
C LEU A 167 0.04 2.16 -12.86
N THR A 168 0.90 1.61 -13.71
CA THR A 168 1.10 2.20 -15.03
C THR A 168 -0.14 2.01 -15.89
N VAL A 169 -0.33 2.84 -16.92
CA VAL A 169 -1.44 2.70 -17.88
C VAL A 169 -1.51 1.27 -18.43
N ALA A 170 -0.37 0.71 -18.86
CA ALA A 170 -0.31 -0.64 -19.38
C ALA A 170 -0.69 -1.71 -18.33
N GLN A 171 -0.35 -1.51 -17.06
CA GLN A 171 -0.74 -2.41 -15.97
C GLN A 171 -2.24 -2.31 -15.66
N ALA A 172 -2.81 -1.10 -15.67
CA ALA A 172 -4.23 -0.89 -15.50
C ALA A 172 -5.03 -1.53 -16.64
N GLU A 173 -4.64 -1.30 -17.89
CA GLU A 173 -5.28 -1.94 -19.05
C GLU A 173 -5.18 -3.47 -19.02
N ALA A 174 -4.04 -4.02 -18.58
CA ALA A 174 -3.88 -5.47 -18.42
C ALA A 174 -4.76 -6.03 -17.32
N PHE A 175 -4.90 -5.30 -16.20
CA PHE A 175 -5.81 -5.65 -15.13
C PHE A 175 -7.26 -5.61 -15.60
N ASP A 176 -7.69 -4.53 -16.27
CA ASP A 176 -9.06 -4.37 -16.74
C ASP A 176 -9.46 -5.47 -17.72
N ARG A 177 -8.57 -5.83 -18.66
CA ARG A 177 -8.80 -6.98 -19.55
C ARG A 177 -8.99 -8.28 -18.77
N ALA A 178 -8.08 -8.58 -17.86
CA ALA A 178 -8.16 -9.79 -17.05
C ALA A 178 -9.41 -9.80 -16.15
N PHE A 179 -9.78 -8.66 -15.58
CA PHE A 179 -10.99 -8.53 -14.78
C PHE A 179 -12.24 -8.81 -15.63
N GLN A 180 -12.38 -8.15 -16.77
CA GLN A 180 -13.51 -8.38 -17.68
C GLN A 180 -13.59 -9.83 -18.13
N GLU A 181 -12.47 -10.45 -18.51
CA GLU A 181 -12.42 -11.87 -18.90
C GLU A 181 -12.80 -12.83 -17.76
N LYS A 182 -12.40 -12.52 -16.51
CA LYS A 182 -12.61 -13.41 -15.36
C LYS A 182 -13.96 -13.23 -14.68
N MET A 183 -14.58 -12.07 -14.83
CA MET A 183 -15.81 -11.71 -14.14
C MET A 183 -17.04 -11.76 -15.06
N VAL A 184 -16.87 -12.02 -16.37
CA VAL A 184 -17.96 -12.03 -17.38
C VAL A 184 -19.13 -12.95 -17.03
N ASP A 185 -18.87 -14.09 -16.38
CA ASP A 185 -19.90 -15.08 -16.04
C ASP A 185 -20.57 -14.81 -14.67
N LEU A 186 -20.15 -13.76 -13.97
CA LEU A 186 -20.73 -13.41 -12.68
C LEU A 186 -22.01 -12.60 -12.85
N PRO A 187 -23.00 -12.78 -11.94
CA PRO A 187 -24.24 -12.01 -11.98
C PRO A 187 -23.95 -10.50 -11.91
N PRO A 188 -24.52 -9.68 -12.82
CA PRO A 188 -24.35 -8.22 -12.80
C PRO A 188 -24.80 -7.58 -11.48
N GLU A 189 -25.72 -8.21 -10.76
CA GLU A 189 -26.21 -7.73 -9.46
C GLU A 189 -25.14 -7.75 -8.37
N LEU A 190 -24.06 -8.51 -8.55
CA LEU A 190 -22.88 -8.47 -7.66
C LEU A 190 -22.05 -7.19 -7.86
N PHE A 191 -22.22 -6.52 -9.00
CA PHE A 191 -21.56 -5.28 -9.36
C PHE A 191 -22.63 -4.20 -9.63
N PRO A 192 -23.40 -3.75 -8.60
CA PRO A 192 -24.51 -2.80 -8.75
C PRO A 192 -24.10 -1.40 -9.24
N TRP A 193 -22.86 -1.25 -9.67
CA TRP A 193 -22.19 -0.04 -10.08
C TRP A 193 -21.63 -0.11 -11.51
N GLU A 194 -21.93 -1.19 -12.25
CA GLU A 194 -21.82 -1.35 -13.70
C GLU A 194 -23.22 -1.40 -14.32
#